data_AF-A0A922CT76-F1
#
_entry.id   AF-A0A922CT76-F1
#
_cell.length_a   1.000
_cell.length_b   1.000
_cell.length_c   1.000
_cell.angle_alpha   90.00
_cell.angle_beta   90.00
_cell.angle_gamma   90.00
#
_symmetry.space_group_name_H-M   'P 1'
#
loop_
_entity.id
_entity.type
_entity.pdbx_description
1 polymer ?
#
loop_
_entity_poly.entity_id
_entity_poly.type
_entity_poly.pdbx_seq_one_letter_code
_entity_poly.pdbx_strand_id
1 'polypeptide(L)'
;MTEDKHAMTVYYEKARPSGYPDDFETVRMDFKYLSDDVLGVKIYDPENKRFEPPYPEISLVSKPLGTMKYRVQIEGSLVGFKVIRNADNVTIFNTQDVGGLILSNKMLQISAVLPTDRVFGLGEKRARFMNNMNWNTIAIFNRDRVPREGMNLYGSHPFYLAVEQNGNSHGALLLNSNAMDVVLQPTPGITYRTIGGVLNLFVFAGPSPKDVVSQYTELIGRPFMPPYWALGFHLCKFEYGNLNVTKQVWQANRDAGIPFDVQWNDIDYMSNRNDFTYDKEKFAELPQFVNKIHSEGMHYMIIIDPGISASEKPGTYPPYDRGIEMDIFVKNNTNQPFIGKVWNTGSTVFPDFTHPNSTAYWVEMMTNFHKKVAYDGAWIDMNEPSNFEDGPLVGSCLPEALPYLPHTSDPYLRAHTLCMDARHAAGPHYDLHNLYAITEAIATNL
;
A
#
# COMPACT_ATOMS: atom_id res chain seq x y z
N MET A 1 -15.92 -22.16 22.29
CA MET A 1 -16.51 -20.93 21.73
C MET A 1 -17.02 -20.08 22.87
N THR A 2 -16.72 -18.79 22.85
CA THR A 2 -17.31 -17.78 23.74
C THR A 2 -17.96 -16.72 22.87
N GLU A 3 -19.16 -16.27 23.20
CA GLU A 3 -19.86 -15.23 22.44
C GLU A 3 -20.55 -14.25 23.40
N ASP A 4 -20.41 -12.96 23.11
CA ASP A 4 -21.14 -11.88 23.72
C ASP A 4 -21.80 -11.00 22.64
N LYS A 5 -22.41 -9.89 23.06
CA LYS A 5 -23.14 -9.01 22.15
C LYS A 5 -22.28 -8.41 21.01
N HIS A 6 -20.97 -8.26 21.20
CA HIS A 6 -20.07 -7.57 20.28
C HIS A 6 -18.95 -8.46 19.73
N ALA A 7 -18.74 -9.64 20.29
CA ALA A 7 -17.67 -10.51 19.85
C ALA A 7 -18.00 -12.00 20.02
N MET A 8 -17.33 -12.80 19.20
CA MET A 8 -17.28 -14.26 19.33
C MET A 8 -15.83 -14.72 19.16
N THR A 9 -15.39 -15.68 19.97
CA THR A 9 -14.06 -16.29 19.86
C THR A 9 -14.17 -17.80 19.72
N VAL A 10 -13.44 -18.34 18.76
CA VAL A 10 -13.33 -19.78 18.48
C VAL A 10 -11.87 -20.20 18.43
N TYR A 11 -11.59 -21.39 18.95
CA TYR A 11 -10.28 -22.02 18.90
C TYR A 11 -10.36 -23.27 18.05
N TYR A 12 -9.33 -23.49 17.24
CA TYR A 12 -9.13 -24.70 16.48
C TYR A 12 -7.75 -25.27 16.80
N GLU A 13 -7.66 -26.59 16.90
CA GLU A 13 -6.40 -27.32 17.04
C GLU A 13 -5.99 -27.90 15.69
N LYS A 14 -4.68 -27.96 15.44
CA LYS A 14 -4.14 -28.55 14.22
C LYS A 14 -4.46 -30.03 14.14
N ALA A 15 -5.31 -30.40 13.18
CA ALA A 15 -5.65 -31.81 12.94
C ALA A 15 -4.57 -32.55 12.14
N ARG A 16 -3.84 -31.86 11.25
CA ARG A 16 -2.80 -32.44 10.39
C ARG A 16 -1.78 -31.38 9.95
N PRO A 17 -0.53 -31.77 9.63
CA PRO A 17 0.46 -30.85 9.07
C PRO A 17 0.00 -30.25 7.74
N SER A 18 0.35 -28.98 7.49
CA SER A 18 0.04 -28.29 6.24
C SER A 18 1.02 -28.61 5.11
N GLY A 19 2.21 -29.11 5.44
CA GLY A 19 3.33 -29.29 4.53
C GLY A 19 4.26 -28.08 4.44
N TYR A 20 3.93 -26.98 5.14
CA TYR A 20 4.80 -25.83 5.32
C TYR A 20 5.50 -25.90 6.69
N PRO A 21 6.71 -25.33 6.83
CA PRO A 21 7.40 -25.28 8.12
C PRO A 21 6.66 -24.38 9.10
N ASP A 22 6.81 -24.67 10.40
CA ASP A 22 6.29 -23.86 11.51
C ASP A 22 4.77 -23.63 11.44
N ASP A 23 4.01 -24.72 11.33
CA ASP A 23 2.54 -24.71 11.43
C ASP A 23 2.06 -24.21 12.80
N PHE A 24 0.95 -23.48 12.82
CA PHE A 24 0.30 -23.12 14.09
C PHE A 24 -0.31 -24.37 14.72
N GLU A 25 0.04 -24.66 15.97
CA GLU A 25 -0.53 -25.80 16.72
C GLU A 25 -1.96 -25.50 17.16
N THR A 26 -2.19 -24.27 17.63
CA THR A 26 -3.50 -23.74 17.99
C THR A 26 -3.78 -22.50 17.18
N VAL A 27 -5.03 -22.33 16.75
CA VAL A 27 -5.50 -21.18 15.99
C VAL A 27 -6.63 -20.52 16.76
N ARG A 28 -6.55 -19.20 16.90
CA ARG A 28 -7.62 -18.39 17.46
C ARG A 28 -8.29 -17.57 16.36
N MET A 29 -9.61 -17.65 16.30
CA MET A 29 -10.47 -16.85 15.44
C MET A 29 -11.33 -15.92 16.30
N ASP A 30 -11.07 -14.61 16.20
CA ASP A 30 -11.85 -13.57 16.86
C ASP A 30 -12.77 -12.89 15.84
N PHE A 31 -14.07 -12.92 16.12
CA PHE A 31 -15.11 -12.21 15.38
C PHE A 31 -15.50 -10.98 16.18
N LYS A 32 -15.51 -9.82 15.52
CA LYS A 32 -15.88 -8.54 16.11
C LYS A 32 -16.99 -7.89 15.31
N TYR A 33 -18.14 -7.70 15.93
CA TYR A 33 -19.28 -6.99 15.34
C TYR A 33 -19.01 -5.49 15.47
N LEU A 34 -18.47 -4.86 14.42
CA LEU A 34 -18.06 -3.43 14.44
C LEU A 34 -19.25 -2.50 14.24
N SER A 35 -20.21 -2.92 13.41
CA SER A 35 -21.52 -2.28 13.22
C SER A 35 -22.56 -3.36 12.88
N ASP A 36 -23.79 -2.94 12.60
CA ASP A 36 -24.83 -3.84 12.10
C ASP A 36 -24.54 -4.35 10.67
N ASP A 37 -23.53 -3.80 9.99
CA ASP A 37 -23.19 -4.10 8.59
C ASP A 37 -21.69 -4.31 8.30
N VAL A 38 -20.83 -4.27 9.32
CA VAL A 38 -19.39 -4.55 9.21
C VAL A 38 -18.92 -5.55 10.26
N LEU A 39 -18.38 -6.66 9.79
CA LEU A 39 -17.76 -7.72 10.60
C LEU A 39 -16.24 -7.65 10.47
N GLY A 40 -15.52 -7.67 11.59
CA GLY A 40 -14.09 -8.02 11.63
C GLY A 40 -13.89 -9.49 12.00
N VAL A 41 -12.96 -10.19 11.35
CA VAL A 41 -12.56 -11.56 11.64
C VAL A 41 -11.04 -11.65 11.64
N LYS A 42 -10.43 -11.89 12.80
CA LYS A 42 -8.98 -12.08 12.93
C LYS A 42 -8.65 -13.53 13.23
N ILE A 43 -7.81 -14.15 12.39
CA ILE A 43 -7.33 -15.52 12.52
C ILE A 43 -5.82 -15.48 12.70
N TYR A 44 -5.33 -16.00 13.84
CA TYR A 44 -3.94 -15.86 14.23
C TYR A 44 -3.49 -16.96 15.22
N ASP A 45 -2.17 -17.04 15.40
CA ASP A 45 -1.52 -17.87 16.43
C ASP A 45 -1.66 -17.19 17.80
N PRO A 46 -2.37 -17.78 18.78
CA PRO A 46 -2.55 -17.17 20.09
C PRO A 46 -1.30 -17.27 21.00
N GLU A 47 -0.34 -18.13 20.67
CA GLU A 47 0.87 -18.37 21.47
C GLU A 47 2.03 -17.48 21.02
N ASN A 48 2.08 -17.14 19.72
CA ASN A 48 3.16 -16.35 19.14
C ASN A 48 2.63 -15.02 18.59
N LYS A 49 3.17 -13.90 19.08
CA LYS A 49 2.86 -12.59 18.50
C LYS A 49 3.37 -12.53 17.07
N ARG A 50 2.49 -12.14 16.14
CA ARG A 50 2.80 -11.99 14.72
C ARG A 50 2.66 -10.53 14.30
N PHE A 51 3.23 -10.21 13.14
CA PHE A 51 3.11 -8.88 12.55
C PHE A 51 1.63 -8.58 12.21
N GLU A 52 1.17 -7.39 12.61
CA GLU A 52 -0.10 -6.82 12.20
C GLU A 52 0.21 -5.43 11.62
N PRO A 53 -0.27 -5.09 10.41
CA PRO A 53 0.08 -3.82 9.78
C PRO A 53 -0.43 -2.63 10.61
N PRO A 54 0.42 -1.63 10.90
CA PRO A 54 0.00 -0.45 11.66
C PRO A 54 -0.84 0.53 10.83
N TYR A 55 -0.83 0.39 9.49
CA TYR A 55 -1.54 1.26 8.56
C TYR A 55 -2.42 0.46 7.58
N PRO A 56 -3.56 1.02 7.13
CA PRO A 56 -4.20 2.21 7.69
C PRO A 56 -4.58 1.98 9.16
N GLU A 57 -4.64 3.05 9.95
CA GLU A 57 -5.09 2.95 11.34
C GLU A 57 -6.57 2.55 11.37
N ILE A 58 -6.86 1.35 11.88
CA ILE A 58 -8.24 0.87 11.99
C ILE A 58 -8.73 0.99 13.43
N SER A 59 -9.78 1.79 13.63
CA SER A 59 -10.51 1.79 14.90
C SER A 59 -11.37 0.54 15.01
N LEU A 60 -10.99 -0.34 15.95
CA LEU A 60 -11.78 -1.53 16.26
C LEU A 60 -12.89 -1.25 17.28
N VAL A 61 -13.29 0.01 17.50
CA VAL A 61 -14.37 0.33 18.45
C VAL A 61 -15.72 -0.03 17.83
N SER A 62 -16.46 -0.94 18.47
CA SER A 62 -17.80 -1.29 18.03
C SER A 62 -18.75 -0.11 18.20
N LYS A 63 -19.49 0.20 17.13
CA LYS A 63 -20.60 1.15 17.17
C LYS A 63 -21.81 0.52 17.87
N PRO A 64 -22.77 1.34 18.35
CA PRO A 64 -24.05 0.82 18.83
C PRO A 64 -24.72 -0.06 17.77
N LEU A 65 -24.95 -1.33 18.12
CA LEU A 65 -25.56 -2.29 17.20
C LEU A 65 -27.07 -2.08 17.11
N GLY A 66 -27.55 -1.88 15.88
CA GLY A 66 -28.97 -1.83 15.52
C GLY A 66 -29.51 -3.20 15.15
N THR A 67 -30.32 -3.26 14.08
CA THR A 67 -30.77 -4.54 13.52
C THR A 67 -29.66 -5.11 12.65
N MET A 68 -29.04 -6.20 13.08
CA MET A 68 -27.95 -6.85 12.36
C MET A 68 -28.35 -7.18 10.91
N LYS A 69 -27.56 -6.72 9.93
CA LYS A 69 -27.75 -7.01 8.50
C LYS A 69 -27.14 -8.34 8.09
N TYR A 70 -26.30 -8.93 8.94
CA TYR A 70 -25.67 -10.23 8.73
C TYR A 70 -25.69 -11.08 10.01
N ARG A 71 -25.35 -12.36 9.86
CA ARG A 71 -25.05 -13.28 10.96
C ARG A 71 -23.86 -14.17 10.60
N VAL A 72 -23.12 -14.58 11.61
CA VAL A 72 -22.04 -15.56 11.46
C VAL A 72 -22.56 -16.94 11.84
N GLN A 73 -22.28 -17.93 11.01
CA GLN A 73 -22.59 -19.34 11.30
C GLN A 73 -21.30 -20.13 11.36
N ILE A 74 -21.14 -20.89 12.44
CA ILE A 74 -20.03 -21.81 12.68
C ILE A 74 -20.61 -23.18 13.00
N GLU A 75 -20.06 -24.21 12.37
CA GLU A 75 -20.46 -25.60 12.54
C GLU A 75 -19.30 -26.32 13.21
N GLY A 76 -19.49 -26.82 14.44
CA GLY A 76 -18.38 -27.33 15.26
C GLY A 76 -17.63 -28.53 14.66
N SER A 77 -18.22 -29.24 13.69
CA SER A 77 -17.58 -30.33 12.97
C SER A 77 -16.76 -29.88 11.76
N LEU A 78 -16.86 -28.60 11.36
CA LEU A 78 -16.18 -28.04 10.18
C LEU A 78 -15.22 -26.93 10.58
N VAL A 79 -14.13 -26.80 9.83
CA VAL A 79 -13.20 -25.67 9.97
C VAL A 79 -13.71 -24.51 9.11
N GLY A 80 -13.77 -23.31 9.71
CA GLY A 80 -14.18 -22.08 9.04
C GLY A 80 -15.55 -21.55 9.49
N PHE A 81 -16.05 -20.55 8.77
CA PHE A 81 -17.27 -19.81 9.09
C PHE A 81 -18.02 -19.38 7.82
N LYS A 82 -19.31 -19.10 7.99
CA LYS A 82 -20.16 -18.47 6.98
C LYS A 82 -20.59 -17.09 7.46
N VAL A 83 -20.60 -16.11 6.56
CA VAL A 83 -21.27 -14.83 6.76
C VAL A 83 -22.52 -14.83 5.89
N ILE A 84 -23.68 -14.70 6.51
CA ILE A 84 -24.99 -14.79 5.85
C ILE A 84 -25.69 -13.45 5.99
N ARG A 85 -26.13 -12.86 4.88
CA ARG A 85 -26.94 -11.64 4.90
C ARG A 85 -28.35 -11.97 5.38
N ASN A 86 -28.85 -11.20 6.34
CA ASN A 86 -30.11 -11.51 7.01
C ASN A 86 -31.35 -11.20 6.15
N ALA A 87 -31.27 -10.18 5.29
CA ALA A 87 -32.41 -9.74 4.49
C ALA A 87 -32.92 -10.79 3.49
N ASP A 88 -32.02 -11.63 2.95
CA ASP A 88 -32.31 -12.59 1.89
C ASP A 88 -31.71 -13.99 2.11
N ASN A 89 -31.05 -14.23 3.25
CA ASN A 89 -30.39 -15.49 3.59
C ASN A 89 -29.30 -15.93 2.61
N VAL A 90 -28.75 -15.03 1.81
CA VAL A 90 -27.62 -15.32 0.93
C VAL A 90 -26.33 -15.43 1.76
N THR A 91 -25.58 -16.52 1.58
CA THR A 91 -24.23 -16.66 2.13
C THR A 91 -23.26 -15.85 1.28
N ILE A 92 -22.81 -14.71 1.81
CA ILE A 92 -21.95 -13.76 1.09
C ILE A 92 -20.47 -14.14 1.20
N PHE A 93 -20.07 -14.88 2.24
CA PHE A 93 -18.70 -15.35 2.40
C PHE A 93 -18.70 -16.72 3.10
N ASN A 94 -18.27 -17.78 2.42
CA ASN A 94 -18.27 -19.14 2.97
C ASN A 94 -16.88 -19.76 2.96
N THR A 95 -16.26 -19.90 4.13
CA THR A 95 -14.96 -20.56 4.31
C THR A 95 -15.08 -22.00 4.85
N GLN A 96 -16.30 -22.49 5.09
CA GLN A 96 -16.52 -23.80 5.68
C GLN A 96 -16.34 -24.92 4.67
N ASP A 97 -15.43 -25.84 4.98
CA ASP A 97 -15.18 -27.09 4.22
C ASP A 97 -14.91 -26.89 2.72
N VAL A 98 -14.51 -25.67 2.33
CA VAL A 98 -14.08 -25.36 0.95
C VAL A 98 -12.65 -25.82 0.67
N GLY A 99 -11.95 -26.28 1.71
CA GLY A 99 -10.54 -26.60 1.67
C GLY A 99 -9.65 -25.36 1.66
N GLY A 100 -8.40 -25.55 2.10
CA GLY A 100 -7.37 -24.54 1.94
C GLY A 100 -7.22 -23.51 3.06
N LEU A 101 -7.67 -23.81 4.29
CA LEU A 101 -7.11 -23.12 5.45
C LEU A 101 -5.69 -23.69 5.71
N ILE A 102 -4.67 -22.86 5.49
CA ILE A 102 -3.27 -23.16 5.80
C ILE A 102 -2.79 -22.05 6.72
N LEU A 103 -2.16 -22.40 7.84
CA LEU A 103 -1.72 -21.45 8.84
C LEU A 103 -0.34 -21.87 9.35
N SER A 104 0.68 -21.31 8.72
CA SER A 104 2.08 -21.48 9.11
C SER A 104 2.79 -20.14 9.15
N ASN A 105 4.03 -20.14 9.65
CA ASN A 105 4.80 -18.91 9.84
C ASN A 105 5.00 -18.09 8.54
N LYS A 106 5.22 -18.75 7.40
CA LYS A 106 5.44 -18.10 6.09
C LYS A 106 4.46 -18.50 4.99
N MET A 107 3.31 -19.07 5.38
CA MET A 107 2.22 -19.37 4.45
C MET A 107 0.90 -19.37 5.20
N LEU A 108 0.08 -18.36 4.94
CA LEU A 108 -1.29 -18.26 5.40
C LEU A 108 -2.22 -18.30 4.19
N GLN A 109 -3.22 -19.17 4.24
CA GLN A 109 -4.21 -19.31 3.19
C GLN A 109 -5.61 -19.40 3.75
N ILE A 110 -6.55 -18.71 3.11
CA ILE A 110 -7.99 -18.91 3.34
C ILE A 110 -8.75 -18.79 2.03
N SER A 111 -9.67 -19.72 1.81
CA SER A 111 -10.54 -19.74 0.64
C SER A 111 -11.97 -19.40 1.05
N ALA A 112 -12.73 -18.78 0.16
CA ALA A 112 -14.15 -18.54 0.32
C ALA A 112 -14.91 -18.76 -0.99
N VAL A 113 -16.07 -19.43 -0.90
CA VAL A 113 -17.07 -19.44 -1.98
C VAL A 113 -17.88 -18.15 -1.92
N LEU A 114 -18.12 -17.57 -3.10
CA LEU A 114 -18.87 -16.33 -3.28
C LEU A 114 -20.23 -16.59 -3.94
N PRO A 115 -21.26 -15.76 -3.70
CA PRO A 115 -22.58 -15.91 -4.30
C PRO A 115 -22.66 -15.43 -5.76
N THR A 116 -21.60 -14.84 -6.30
CA THR A 116 -21.57 -14.19 -7.61
C THR A 116 -20.17 -14.23 -8.22
N ASP A 117 -20.09 -14.21 -9.54
CA ASP A 117 -18.85 -14.11 -10.32
C ASP A 117 -18.50 -12.64 -10.68
N ARG A 118 -19.39 -11.69 -10.38
CA ARG A 118 -19.19 -10.26 -10.65
C ARG A 118 -18.38 -9.61 -9.53
N VAL A 119 -17.07 -9.85 -9.56
CA VAL A 119 -16.11 -9.36 -8.55
C VAL A 119 -15.25 -8.22 -9.14
N PHE A 120 -15.06 -7.15 -8.36
CA PHE A 120 -14.31 -5.94 -8.71
C PHE A 120 -13.27 -5.64 -7.63
N GLY A 121 -12.25 -4.82 -7.92
CA GLY A 121 -11.17 -4.49 -6.97
C GLY A 121 -9.95 -5.40 -7.12
N LEU A 122 -9.20 -5.61 -6.04
CA LEU A 122 -7.90 -6.29 -5.99
C LEU A 122 -6.84 -5.53 -6.80
N GLY A 123 -6.32 -4.45 -6.23
CA GLY A 123 -5.35 -3.58 -6.89
C GLY A 123 -3.94 -3.70 -6.30
N GLU A 124 -2.93 -3.14 -6.93
CA GLU A 124 -2.98 -2.47 -8.24
C GLU A 124 -2.67 -3.44 -9.39
N LYS A 125 -3.45 -3.34 -10.47
CA LYS A 125 -3.24 -4.14 -11.68
C LYS A 125 -3.79 -3.45 -12.91
N ARG A 126 -3.17 -3.74 -14.06
CA ARG A 126 -3.76 -3.48 -15.38
C ARG A 126 -4.67 -4.64 -15.75
N ALA A 127 -5.98 -4.41 -15.78
CA ALA A 127 -6.98 -5.41 -16.15
C ALA A 127 -8.29 -4.74 -16.59
N ARG A 128 -9.27 -5.55 -17.02
CA ARG A 128 -10.67 -5.12 -17.09
C ARG A 128 -11.19 -4.80 -15.68
N PHE A 129 -12.20 -3.93 -15.61
CA PHE A 129 -12.79 -3.51 -14.34
C PHE A 129 -13.38 -4.69 -13.54
N MET A 130 -14.14 -5.56 -14.21
CA MET A 130 -14.61 -6.83 -13.63
C MET A 130 -13.50 -7.88 -13.73
N ASN A 131 -13.22 -8.55 -12.62
CA ASN A 131 -12.20 -9.58 -12.54
C ASN A 131 -12.59 -10.83 -13.34
N ASN A 132 -11.61 -11.48 -13.96
CA ASN A 132 -11.78 -12.81 -14.53
C ASN A 132 -11.77 -13.83 -13.38
N MET A 133 -12.87 -14.58 -13.22
CA MET A 133 -12.99 -15.63 -12.20
C MET A 133 -12.44 -16.98 -12.66
N ASN A 134 -12.02 -17.14 -13.91
CA ASN A 134 -11.56 -18.43 -14.42
C ASN A 134 -10.06 -18.65 -14.13
N TRP A 135 -9.74 -19.22 -12.97
CA TRP A 135 -8.37 -19.60 -12.55
C TRP A 135 -7.35 -18.48 -12.73
N ASN A 136 -7.69 -17.31 -12.20
CA ASN A 136 -6.88 -16.11 -12.32
C ASN A 136 -6.16 -15.83 -11.00
N THR A 137 -4.84 -15.72 -11.04
CA THR A 137 -4.01 -15.37 -9.88
C THR A 137 -3.55 -13.92 -10.01
N ILE A 138 -3.79 -13.13 -8.97
CA ILE A 138 -3.36 -11.74 -8.88
C ILE A 138 -2.33 -11.63 -7.76
N ALA A 139 -1.07 -11.38 -8.12
CA ALA A 139 -0.04 -11.06 -7.15
C ALA A 139 -0.20 -9.61 -6.65
N ILE A 140 -0.07 -9.41 -5.35
CA ILE A 140 -0.13 -8.12 -4.67
C ILE A 140 1.19 -7.94 -3.92
N PHE A 141 2.04 -7.10 -4.50
CA PHE A 141 3.34 -6.70 -3.97
C PHE A 141 3.76 -5.43 -4.73
N ASN A 142 4.03 -4.33 -4.04
CA ASN A 142 4.32 -3.05 -4.67
C ASN A 142 5.56 -3.16 -5.55
N ARG A 143 5.50 -2.62 -6.77
CA ARG A 143 6.63 -2.73 -7.70
C ARG A 143 6.59 -1.70 -8.81
N ASP A 144 7.72 -1.00 -8.95
CA ASP A 144 8.02 -0.18 -10.11
C ASP A 144 8.20 -1.08 -11.34
N ARG A 145 7.30 -0.90 -12.30
CA ARG A 145 7.37 -1.44 -13.65
C ARG A 145 6.33 -0.79 -14.56
N VAL A 146 6.49 -1.01 -15.85
CA VAL A 146 5.47 -0.62 -16.84
C VAL A 146 4.16 -1.39 -16.61
N PRO A 147 2.98 -0.74 -16.61
CA PRO A 147 1.70 -1.42 -16.42
C PRO A 147 1.39 -2.42 -17.53
N ARG A 148 1.46 -3.71 -17.20
CA ARG A 148 1.15 -4.84 -18.08
C ARG A 148 0.18 -5.78 -17.37
N GLU A 149 -0.66 -6.46 -18.15
CA GLU A 149 -1.55 -7.47 -17.60
C GLU A 149 -0.73 -8.63 -16.99
N GLY A 150 -1.23 -9.22 -15.90
CA GLY A 150 -0.57 -10.33 -15.21
C GLY A 150 0.63 -9.96 -14.36
N MET A 151 0.88 -8.66 -14.13
CA MET A 151 1.97 -8.16 -13.28
C MET A 151 1.39 -7.43 -12.06
N ASN A 152 2.01 -7.62 -10.89
CA ASN A 152 1.85 -6.74 -9.73
C ASN A 152 2.46 -5.36 -10.05
N LEU A 153 1.79 -4.28 -9.63
CA LEU A 153 2.18 -2.89 -9.93
C LEU A 153 2.48 -2.13 -8.63
N TYR A 154 2.30 -0.81 -8.64
CA TYR A 154 2.82 0.11 -7.63
C TYR A 154 2.12 0.00 -6.27
N GLY A 155 0.81 -0.22 -6.25
CA GLY A 155 0.00 -0.29 -5.03
C GLY A 155 -0.50 -1.69 -4.63
N SER A 156 -0.93 -1.80 -3.36
CA SER A 156 -1.49 -3.02 -2.76
C SER A 156 -2.83 -2.76 -2.08
N HIS A 157 -3.90 -3.29 -2.67
CA HIS A 157 -5.29 -3.10 -2.24
C HIS A 157 -6.04 -4.45 -2.25
N PRO A 158 -5.89 -5.27 -1.19
CA PRO A 158 -6.54 -6.58 -1.03
C PRO A 158 -8.03 -6.47 -0.64
N PHE A 159 -8.75 -5.53 -1.26
CA PHE A 159 -10.20 -5.33 -1.14
C PHE A 159 -10.91 -5.77 -2.42
N TYR A 160 -12.04 -6.44 -2.29
CA TYR A 160 -12.96 -6.67 -3.41
C TYR A 160 -14.38 -6.22 -3.09
N LEU A 161 -15.12 -5.89 -4.15
CA LEU A 161 -16.56 -5.66 -4.17
C LEU A 161 -17.20 -6.76 -5.04
N ALA A 162 -18.24 -7.40 -4.54
CA ALA A 162 -18.99 -8.42 -5.27
C ALA A 162 -20.45 -7.98 -5.42
N VAL A 163 -20.97 -8.07 -6.65
CA VAL A 163 -22.32 -7.60 -7.01
C VAL A 163 -23.17 -8.77 -7.49
N GLU A 164 -24.27 -9.05 -6.81
CA GLU A 164 -25.20 -10.12 -7.15
C GLU A 164 -26.15 -9.69 -8.28
N GLN A 165 -26.86 -10.65 -8.88
CA GLN A 165 -27.71 -10.36 -10.04
C GLN A 165 -28.83 -9.35 -9.75
N ASN A 166 -29.34 -9.34 -8.53
CA ASN A 166 -30.39 -8.42 -8.07
C ASN A 166 -29.86 -7.04 -7.63
N GLY A 167 -28.54 -6.80 -7.73
CA GLY A 167 -27.89 -5.56 -7.31
C GLY A 167 -27.46 -5.52 -5.84
N ASN A 168 -27.86 -6.51 -5.02
CA ASN A 168 -27.31 -6.67 -3.68
C ASN A 168 -25.80 -6.90 -3.79
N SER A 169 -25.04 -6.34 -2.85
CA SER A 169 -23.60 -6.31 -2.90
C SER A 169 -23.01 -6.55 -1.53
N HIS A 170 -21.80 -7.08 -1.51
CA HIS A 170 -20.95 -7.15 -0.33
C HIS A 170 -19.51 -6.88 -0.75
N GLY A 171 -18.63 -6.70 0.23
CA GLY A 171 -17.19 -6.63 -0.03
C GLY A 171 -16.41 -7.29 1.09
N ALA A 172 -15.13 -7.56 0.82
CA ALA A 172 -14.20 -7.92 1.88
C ALA A 172 -12.83 -7.31 1.66
N LEU A 173 -12.18 -6.96 2.77
CA LEU A 173 -10.79 -6.51 2.86
C LEU A 173 -9.99 -7.55 3.64
N LEU A 174 -8.84 -7.99 3.14
CA LEU A 174 -7.81 -8.63 3.96
C LEU A 174 -6.79 -7.57 4.38
N LEU A 175 -6.82 -7.14 5.64
CA LEU A 175 -5.80 -6.24 6.19
C LEU A 175 -4.51 -7.03 6.50
N ASN A 176 -3.67 -7.15 5.49
CA ASN A 176 -2.35 -7.78 5.55
C ASN A 176 -1.45 -7.09 4.52
N SER A 177 -0.20 -6.79 4.88
CA SER A 177 0.74 -6.06 4.02
C SER A 177 1.88 -6.92 3.47
N ASN A 178 1.96 -8.20 3.82
CA ASN A 178 2.95 -9.08 3.22
C ASN A 178 2.62 -9.35 1.75
N ALA A 179 3.63 -9.77 0.98
CA ALA A 179 3.42 -10.21 -0.38
C ALA A 179 2.38 -11.34 -0.42
N MET A 180 1.44 -11.25 -1.36
CA MET A 180 0.36 -12.23 -1.43
C MET A 180 -0.10 -12.51 -2.85
N ASP A 181 -0.71 -13.68 -3.04
CA ASP A 181 -1.56 -13.96 -4.20
C ASP A 181 -3.02 -13.98 -3.79
N VAL A 182 -3.87 -13.48 -4.67
CA VAL A 182 -5.32 -13.66 -4.63
C VAL A 182 -5.74 -14.47 -5.84
N VAL A 183 -6.21 -15.70 -5.60
CA VAL A 183 -6.63 -16.64 -6.64
C VAL A 183 -8.15 -16.60 -6.78
N LEU A 184 -8.64 -16.38 -7.99
CA LEU A 184 -10.05 -16.39 -8.36
C LEU A 184 -10.38 -17.64 -9.17
N GLN A 185 -11.46 -18.32 -8.81
CA GLN A 185 -11.88 -19.59 -9.43
C GLN A 185 -13.36 -19.54 -9.87
N PRO A 186 -13.77 -20.34 -10.88
CA PRO A 186 -15.08 -20.21 -11.53
C PRO A 186 -16.26 -20.76 -10.73
N THR A 187 -16.02 -21.36 -9.55
CA THR A 187 -17.05 -21.95 -8.68
C THR A 187 -18.26 -21.04 -8.39
N PRO A 188 -18.20 -19.71 -8.24
CA PRO A 188 -17.09 -18.76 -8.08
C PRO A 188 -16.48 -18.75 -6.66
N GLY A 189 -15.19 -18.47 -6.55
CA GLY A 189 -14.49 -18.40 -5.27
C GLY A 189 -13.24 -17.54 -5.29
N ILE A 190 -12.76 -17.19 -4.10
CA ILE A 190 -11.58 -16.39 -3.85
C ILE A 190 -10.69 -17.08 -2.81
N THR A 191 -9.39 -17.10 -3.05
CA THR A 191 -8.39 -17.63 -2.10
C THR A 191 -7.29 -16.61 -1.90
N TYR A 192 -7.08 -16.19 -0.66
CA TYR A 192 -5.94 -15.37 -0.27
C TYR A 192 -4.78 -16.27 0.14
N ARG A 193 -3.57 -16.00 -0.36
CA ARG A 193 -2.31 -16.68 -0.01
C ARG A 193 -1.28 -15.62 0.35
N THR A 194 -1.03 -15.38 1.62
CA THR A 194 -0.04 -14.41 2.10
C THR A 194 1.12 -15.11 2.79
N ILE A 195 2.32 -14.54 2.69
CA ILE A 195 3.54 -15.16 3.22
C ILE A 195 3.88 -14.69 4.65
N GLY A 196 3.01 -13.93 5.32
CA GLY A 196 3.32 -13.42 6.64
C GLY A 196 2.14 -12.76 7.35
N GLY A 197 2.43 -12.24 8.54
CA GLY A 197 1.45 -11.55 9.37
C GLY A 197 0.32 -12.46 9.86
N VAL A 198 -0.91 -11.93 9.89
CA VAL A 198 -2.13 -12.62 10.30
C VAL A 198 -3.21 -12.51 9.21
N LEU A 199 -4.27 -13.31 9.29
CA LEU A 199 -5.46 -13.11 8.45
C LEU A 199 -6.46 -12.22 9.20
N ASN A 200 -6.44 -10.92 8.91
CA ASN A 200 -7.36 -9.94 9.50
C ASN A 200 -8.37 -9.47 8.44
N LEU A 201 -9.53 -10.12 8.37
CA LEU A 201 -10.56 -9.90 7.37
C LEU A 201 -11.63 -8.95 7.88
N PHE A 202 -12.12 -8.08 6.99
CA PHE A 202 -13.32 -7.29 7.23
C PHE A 202 -14.34 -7.60 6.14
N VAL A 203 -15.59 -7.86 6.53
CA VAL A 203 -16.70 -8.15 5.60
C VAL A 203 -17.74 -7.04 5.72
N PHE A 204 -18.11 -6.49 4.57
CA PHE A 204 -19.03 -5.35 4.42
C PHE A 204 -20.34 -5.82 3.77
N ALA A 205 -21.46 -5.68 4.47
CA ALA A 205 -22.73 -6.32 4.08
C ALA A 205 -23.57 -5.54 3.05
N GLY A 206 -23.17 -4.32 2.67
CA GLY A 206 -23.89 -3.48 1.70
C GLY A 206 -25.18 -2.87 2.25
N PRO A 207 -26.28 -2.78 1.46
CA PRO A 207 -26.63 -3.70 0.38
C PRO A 207 -26.29 -3.23 -1.05
N SER A 208 -26.06 -1.95 -1.32
CA SER A 208 -25.70 -1.50 -2.68
C SER A 208 -24.18 -1.41 -2.86
N PRO A 209 -23.66 -1.37 -4.12
CA PRO A 209 -22.24 -1.11 -4.37
C PRO A 209 -21.72 0.14 -3.67
N LYS A 210 -22.54 1.20 -3.62
CA LYS A 210 -22.20 2.46 -2.96
C LYS A 210 -22.09 2.30 -1.44
N ASP A 211 -22.98 1.52 -0.83
CA ASP A 211 -22.96 1.28 0.62
C ASP A 211 -21.72 0.49 1.02
N VAL A 212 -21.36 -0.54 0.23
CA VAL A 212 -20.12 -1.32 0.46
C VAL A 212 -18.89 -0.43 0.42
N VAL A 213 -18.75 0.44 -0.60
CA VAL A 213 -17.62 1.38 -0.69
C VAL A 213 -17.64 2.39 0.46
N SER A 214 -18.83 2.86 0.88
CA SER A 214 -18.95 3.75 2.03
C SER A 214 -18.53 3.07 3.34
N GLN A 215 -18.92 1.81 3.55
CA GLN A 215 -18.52 1.02 4.72
C GLN A 215 -17.00 0.76 4.74
N TYR A 216 -16.43 0.39 3.58
CA TYR A 216 -14.99 0.19 3.42
C TYR A 216 -14.19 1.47 3.71
N THR A 217 -14.56 2.59 3.08
CA THR A 217 -13.86 3.88 3.28
C THR A 217 -14.13 4.50 4.64
N GLU A 218 -15.22 4.16 5.32
CA GLU A 218 -15.39 4.52 6.72
C GLU A 218 -14.41 3.78 7.63
N LEU A 219 -14.06 2.53 7.30
CA LEU A 219 -13.11 1.73 8.05
C LEU A 219 -11.66 2.17 7.83
N ILE A 220 -11.24 2.36 6.57
CA ILE A 220 -9.83 2.61 6.21
C ILE A 220 -9.47 4.10 6.09
N GLY A 221 -10.44 4.99 6.25
CA GLY A 221 -10.29 6.42 6.01
C GLY A 221 -10.95 6.86 4.69
N ARG A 222 -11.73 7.94 4.77
CA ARG A 222 -12.37 8.53 3.58
C ARG A 222 -11.32 9.27 2.75
N PRO A 223 -11.50 9.36 1.42
CA PRO A 223 -10.64 10.19 0.59
C PRO A 223 -10.55 11.62 1.14
N PHE A 224 -9.35 12.19 1.14
CA PHE A 224 -9.15 13.58 1.51
C PHE A 224 -9.91 14.51 0.53
N MET A 225 -10.28 15.71 1.00
CA MET A 225 -10.86 16.71 0.12
C MET A 225 -9.72 17.44 -0.61
N PRO A 226 -9.57 17.27 -1.94
CA PRO A 226 -8.52 17.96 -2.67
C PRO A 226 -8.79 19.48 -2.69
N PRO A 227 -7.74 20.32 -2.71
CA PRO A 227 -7.93 21.73 -3.00
C PRO A 227 -8.52 21.89 -4.40
N TYR A 228 -9.39 22.90 -4.59
CA TYR A 228 -10.19 23.02 -5.82
C TYR A 228 -9.34 23.09 -7.10
N TRP A 229 -8.17 23.73 -7.04
CA TRP A 229 -7.24 23.85 -8.16
C TRP A 229 -6.69 22.50 -8.65
N ALA A 230 -6.64 21.48 -7.79
CA ALA A 230 -6.17 20.14 -8.15
C ALA A 230 -7.18 19.36 -9.02
N LEU A 231 -8.39 19.90 -9.21
CA LEU A 231 -9.38 19.38 -10.16
C LEU A 231 -9.22 20.00 -11.57
N GLY A 232 -8.36 21.01 -11.70
CA GLY A 232 -8.03 21.67 -12.96
C GLY A 232 -7.17 20.81 -13.88
N PHE A 233 -6.64 21.40 -14.95
CA PHE A 233 -5.72 20.69 -15.84
C PHE A 233 -4.27 20.83 -15.36
N HIS A 234 -3.55 19.71 -15.36
CA HIS A 234 -2.16 19.59 -14.96
C HIS A 234 -1.30 19.23 -16.17
N LEU A 235 -0.13 19.86 -16.31
CA LEU A 235 0.81 19.55 -17.39
C LEU A 235 2.19 19.25 -16.84
N CYS A 236 2.71 18.08 -17.23
CA CYS A 236 4.01 17.57 -16.82
C CYS A 236 4.70 16.88 -18.00
N LYS A 237 6.01 16.73 -17.89
CA LYS A 237 6.83 15.85 -18.72
C LYS A 237 8.15 15.57 -18.00
N PHE A 238 8.58 14.31 -18.05
CA PHE A 238 9.95 13.95 -17.71
C PHE A 238 10.94 14.58 -18.71
N GLU A 239 11.92 15.32 -18.18
CA GLU A 239 12.96 16.05 -18.94
C GLU A 239 12.39 17.13 -19.87
N TYR A 240 11.92 18.25 -19.29
CA TYR A 240 11.93 19.52 -20.03
C TYR A 240 13.37 20.00 -20.27
N GLY A 241 14.28 19.64 -19.35
CA GLY A 241 15.74 19.76 -19.44
C GLY A 241 16.28 21.10 -18.93
N ASN A 242 15.50 22.19 -19.00
CA ASN A 242 15.80 23.46 -18.36
C ASN A 242 14.54 24.34 -18.21
N LEU A 243 14.66 25.40 -17.40
CA LEU A 243 13.55 26.28 -17.07
C LEU A 243 13.00 27.08 -18.27
N ASN A 244 13.83 27.40 -19.28
CA ASN A 244 13.35 28.13 -20.46
C ASN A 244 12.36 27.29 -21.28
N VAL A 245 12.60 25.99 -21.40
CA VAL A 245 11.65 25.07 -22.06
C VAL A 245 10.35 25.00 -21.27
N THR A 246 10.42 24.90 -19.93
CA THR A 246 9.24 24.92 -19.06
C THR A 246 8.43 26.22 -19.27
N LYS A 247 9.08 27.39 -19.25
CA LYS A 247 8.44 28.69 -19.51
C LYS A 247 7.80 28.76 -20.90
N GLN A 248 8.44 28.22 -21.93
CA GLN A 248 7.90 28.18 -23.30
C GLN A 248 6.65 27.31 -23.39
N VAL A 249 6.67 26.12 -22.80
CA VAL A 249 5.51 25.21 -22.76
C VAL A 249 4.37 25.87 -21.98
N TRP A 250 4.67 26.43 -20.81
CA TRP A 250 3.69 27.15 -19.99
C TRP A 250 3.04 28.30 -20.77
N GLN A 251 3.84 29.18 -21.37
CA GLN A 251 3.32 30.33 -22.11
C GLN A 251 2.52 29.91 -23.35
N ALA A 252 3.01 28.93 -24.12
CA ALA A 252 2.33 28.48 -25.34
C ALA A 252 0.93 27.89 -25.05
N ASN A 253 0.76 27.14 -23.95
CA ASN A 253 -0.56 26.63 -23.55
C ASN A 253 -1.52 27.76 -23.16
N ARG A 254 -1.00 28.79 -22.46
CA ARG A 254 -1.79 29.98 -22.08
C ARG A 254 -2.16 30.82 -23.29
N ASP A 255 -1.24 31.05 -24.21
CA ASP A 255 -1.48 31.78 -25.46
C ASP A 255 -2.52 31.07 -26.35
N ALA A 256 -2.57 29.74 -26.28
CA ALA A 256 -3.58 28.92 -26.95
C ALA A 256 -4.96 28.95 -26.27
N GLY A 257 -5.10 29.57 -25.09
CA GLY A 257 -6.35 29.63 -24.35
C GLY A 257 -6.79 28.31 -23.70
N ILE A 258 -5.85 27.38 -23.46
CA ILE A 258 -6.14 26.10 -22.79
C ILE A 258 -6.34 26.36 -21.29
N PRO A 259 -7.45 25.89 -20.67
CA PRO A 259 -7.59 25.90 -19.22
C PRO A 259 -6.46 25.11 -18.58
N PHE A 260 -5.63 25.76 -17.77
CA PHE A 260 -4.39 25.21 -17.26
C PHE A 260 -4.13 25.76 -15.85
N ASP A 261 -4.21 24.89 -14.84
CA ASP A 261 -4.12 25.29 -13.44
C ASP A 261 -2.76 25.01 -12.83
N VAL A 262 -2.08 23.92 -13.23
CA VAL A 262 -0.91 23.42 -12.50
C VAL A 262 0.23 23.02 -13.44
N GLN A 263 1.35 23.75 -13.39
CA GLN A 263 2.59 23.35 -14.05
C GLN A 263 3.43 22.45 -13.15
N TRP A 264 4.01 21.40 -13.73
CA TRP A 264 4.84 20.45 -13.02
C TRP A 264 6.26 20.46 -13.59
N ASN A 265 7.24 20.15 -12.77
CA ASN A 265 8.55 19.71 -13.24
C ASN A 265 8.91 18.37 -12.58
N ASP A 266 9.51 17.51 -13.39
CA ASP A 266 10.07 16.22 -13.00
C ASP A 266 11.48 16.45 -12.42
N ILE A 267 12.28 15.40 -12.22
CA ILE A 267 13.60 15.44 -11.57
C ILE A 267 14.62 16.34 -12.28
N ASP A 268 14.32 16.85 -13.48
CA ASP A 268 15.18 17.74 -14.23
C ASP A 268 15.41 19.09 -13.56
N TYR A 269 14.50 19.52 -12.65
CA TYR A 269 14.73 20.74 -11.86
C TYR A 269 15.84 20.58 -10.82
N MET A 270 16.11 19.35 -10.35
CA MET A 270 17.02 19.07 -9.24
C MET A 270 18.48 19.19 -9.63
N SER A 271 19.34 19.58 -8.69
CA SER A 271 20.79 19.49 -8.88
C SER A 271 21.22 18.03 -8.70
N ASN A 272 21.83 17.43 -9.72
CA ASN A 272 22.28 16.03 -9.73
C ASN A 272 21.18 15.01 -9.37
N ARG A 273 19.90 15.34 -9.60
CA ARG A 273 18.73 14.52 -9.21
C ARG A 273 18.67 14.24 -7.70
N ASN A 274 19.11 15.21 -6.90
CA ASN A 274 19.01 15.17 -5.45
C ASN A 274 17.80 15.98 -4.97
N ASP A 275 16.95 15.35 -4.16
CA ASP A 275 15.79 16.02 -3.55
C ASP A 275 16.17 17.28 -2.77
N PHE A 276 15.18 18.17 -2.62
CA PHE A 276 15.32 19.43 -1.87
C PHE A 276 16.41 20.38 -2.40
N THR A 277 16.79 20.19 -3.67
CA THR A 277 17.70 21.07 -4.41
C THR A 277 17.06 21.56 -5.71
N TYR A 278 17.63 22.59 -6.33
CA TYR A 278 17.36 22.89 -7.73
C TYR A 278 18.66 23.30 -8.42
N ASP A 279 18.79 22.97 -9.70
CA ASP A 279 19.97 23.27 -10.51
C ASP A 279 20.12 24.79 -10.69
N LYS A 280 21.25 25.33 -10.22
CA LYS A 280 21.51 26.78 -10.20
C LYS A 280 21.92 27.36 -11.55
N GLU A 281 22.10 26.52 -12.57
CA GLU A 281 22.41 26.92 -13.94
C GLU A 281 21.18 26.75 -14.84
N LYS A 282 20.62 25.55 -14.91
CA LYS A 282 19.48 25.21 -15.78
C LYS A 282 18.15 25.73 -15.24
N PHE A 283 18.04 25.90 -13.93
CA PHE A 283 16.84 26.32 -13.20
C PHE A 283 17.11 27.51 -12.27
N ALA A 284 18.11 28.34 -12.59
CA ALA A 284 18.53 29.49 -11.78
C ALA A 284 17.38 30.39 -11.31
N GLU A 285 16.42 30.65 -12.20
CA GLU A 285 15.27 31.54 -11.98
C GLU A 285 14.00 30.80 -11.55
N LEU A 286 14.10 29.56 -11.09
CA LEU A 286 12.94 28.75 -10.70
C LEU A 286 12.07 29.46 -9.64
N PRO A 287 12.62 30.05 -8.57
CA PRO A 287 11.80 30.80 -7.59
C PRO A 287 11.00 31.95 -8.22
N GLN A 288 11.60 32.69 -9.15
CA GLN A 288 10.96 33.80 -9.85
C GLN A 288 9.87 33.31 -10.80
N PHE A 289 10.09 32.17 -11.46
CA PHE A 289 9.09 31.55 -12.31
C PHE A 289 7.87 31.07 -11.52
N VAL A 290 8.07 30.45 -10.36
CA VAL A 290 6.96 30.04 -9.48
C VAL A 290 6.15 31.24 -9.00
N ASN A 291 6.81 32.33 -8.58
CA ASN A 291 6.11 33.59 -8.26
C ASN A 291 5.30 34.13 -9.45
N LYS A 292 5.81 33.97 -10.68
CA LYS A 292 5.08 34.38 -11.89
C LYS A 292 3.84 33.50 -12.11
N ILE A 293 3.95 32.18 -11.98
CA ILE A 293 2.82 31.23 -12.03
C ILE A 293 1.74 31.66 -11.02
N HIS A 294 2.11 31.90 -9.77
CA HIS A 294 1.17 32.32 -8.73
C HIS A 294 0.48 33.65 -9.04
N SER A 295 1.20 34.63 -9.60
CA SER A 295 0.62 35.93 -9.97
C SER A 295 -0.44 35.83 -11.06
N GLU A 296 -0.51 34.69 -11.76
CA GLU A 296 -1.48 34.38 -12.80
C GLU A 296 -2.61 33.47 -12.30
N GLY A 297 -2.66 33.19 -10.99
CA GLY A 297 -3.67 32.33 -10.35
C GLY A 297 -3.44 30.83 -10.52
N MET A 298 -2.27 30.43 -11.01
CA MET A 298 -1.88 29.03 -11.21
C MET A 298 -1.05 28.51 -10.04
N HIS A 299 -0.80 27.20 -10.05
CA HIS A 299 -0.04 26.47 -9.04
C HIS A 299 1.15 25.71 -9.66
N TYR A 300 2.11 25.34 -8.84
CA TYR A 300 3.33 24.66 -9.25
C TYR A 300 3.58 23.41 -8.40
N MET A 301 3.74 22.26 -9.05
CA MET A 301 4.02 20.97 -8.41
C MET A 301 5.46 20.54 -8.70
N ILE A 302 6.10 19.95 -7.70
CA ILE A 302 7.42 19.31 -7.82
C ILE A 302 7.29 17.81 -7.61
N ILE A 303 8.10 17.02 -8.30
CA ILE A 303 8.37 15.64 -7.89
C ILE A 303 9.32 15.60 -6.69
N ILE A 304 9.15 14.63 -5.79
CA ILE A 304 10.08 14.30 -4.72
C ILE A 304 10.21 12.78 -4.70
N ASP A 305 11.44 12.28 -4.68
CA ASP A 305 11.71 10.86 -4.53
C ASP A 305 12.03 10.55 -3.05
N PRO A 306 11.76 9.33 -2.56
CA PRO A 306 12.21 8.94 -1.21
C PRO A 306 13.73 8.72 -1.15
N GLY A 307 14.39 8.52 -2.29
CA GLY A 307 15.80 8.15 -2.35
C GLY A 307 16.78 9.31 -2.11
N ILE A 308 17.37 9.38 -0.92
CA ILE A 308 18.33 10.42 -0.56
C ILE A 308 19.77 10.05 -0.98
N SER A 309 20.46 10.94 -1.71
CA SER A 309 21.86 10.74 -2.12
C SER A 309 22.77 10.55 -0.90
N ALA A 310 23.57 9.48 -0.92
CA ALA A 310 24.59 9.16 0.09
C ALA A 310 26.03 9.30 -0.45
N SER A 311 26.19 9.95 -1.61
CA SER A 311 27.48 10.13 -2.29
C SER A 311 27.99 11.58 -2.25
N GLU A 312 27.22 12.50 -1.69
CA GLU A 312 27.63 13.89 -1.55
C GLU A 312 28.74 14.05 -0.51
N LYS A 313 29.48 15.15 -0.59
CA LYS A 313 30.52 15.44 0.40
C LYS A 313 29.85 15.68 1.77
N PRO A 314 30.37 15.11 2.87
CA PRO A 314 29.81 15.35 4.20
C PRO A 314 29.69 16.85 4.50
N GLY A 315 28.53 17.27 5.01
CA GLY A 315 28.23 18.67 5.32
C GLY A 315 27.81 19.52 4.13
N THR A 316 27.64 18.95 2.93
CA THR A 316 27.20 19.68 1.73
C THR A 316 25.78 19.35 1.29
N TYR A 317 25.17 18.29 1.85
CA TYR A 317 23.84 17.83 1.46
C TYR A 317 23.00 17.56 2.71
N PRO A 318 22.33 18.61 3.23
CA PRO A 318 21.58 18.55 4.49
C PRO A 318 20.57 17.40 4.62
N PRO A 319 19.83 16.98 3.57
CA PRO A 319 18.94 15.82 3.67
C PRO A 319 19.67 14.56 4.16
N TYR A 320 20.82 14.25 3.57
CA TYR A 320 21.62 13.10 4.02
C TYR A 320 22.22 13.32 5.40
N ASP A 321 22.90 14.46 5.61
CA ASP A 321 23.62 14.74 6.85
C ASP A 321 22.66 14.71 8.06
N ARG A 322 21.48 15.31 7.93
CA ARG A 322 20.45 15.35 8.97
C ARG A 322 19.80 13.98 9.19
N GLY A 323 19.54 13.23 8.13
CA GLY A 323 19.01 11.87 8.24
C GLY A 323 19.97 10.91 8.96
N ILE A 324 21.28 11.06 8.75
CA ILE A 324 22.31 10.32 9.50
C ILE A 324 22.31 10.76 10.97
N GLU A 325 22.28 12.07 11.25
CA GLU A 325 22.26 12.60 12.62
C GLU A 325 21.05 12.08 13.42
N MET A 326 19.89 11.97 12.76
CA MET A 326 18.65 11.51 13.37
C MET A 326 18.48 9.98 13.36
N ASP A 327 19.41 9.24 12.72
CA ASP A 327 19.39 7.77 12.58
C ASP A 327 18.09 7.22 11.99
N ILE A 328 17.55 7.88 10.95
CA ILE A 328 16.20 7.60 10.40
C ILE A 328 16.18 6.76 9.13
N PHE A 329 17.34 6.37 8.59
CA PHE A 329 17.36 5.59 7.35
C PHE A 329 17.07 4.12 7.61
N VAL A 330 16.42 3.47 6.64
CA VAL A 330 16.27 2.00 6.62
C VAL A 330 17.65 1.37 6.76
N LYS A 331 17.77 0.34 7.62
CA LYS A 331 19.04 -0.31 7.93
C LYS A 331 19.17 -1.66 7.23
N ASN A 332 20.40 -2.06 6.92
CA ASN A 332 20.71 -3.41 6.48
C ASN A 332 20.82 -4.40 7.67
N ASN A 333 21.16 -5.65 7.38
CA ASN A 333 21.32 -6.70 8.40
C ASN A 333 22.52 -6.50 9.36
N THR A 334 23.45 -5.59 9.05
CA THR A 334 24.57 -5.19 9.93
C THR A 334 24.29 -3.90 10.69
N ASN A 335 23.04 -3.42 10.67
CA ASN A 335 22.58 -2.22 11.38
C ASN A 335 23.23 -0.91 10.88
N GLN A 336 23.67 -0.89 9.62
CA GLN A 336 24.11 0.32 8.91
C GLN A 336 23.02 0.79 7.95
N PRO A 337 22.99 2.07 7.51
CA PRO A 337 22.07 2.52 6.47
C PRO A 337 22.11 1.60 5.26
N PHE A 338 20.94 1.23 4.75
CA PHE A 338 20.80 0.44 3.54
C PHE A 338 21.20 1.29 2.34
N ILE A 339 22.17 0.81 1.57
CA ILE A 339 22.69 1.52 0.39
C ILE A 339 22.16 0.85 -0.86
N GLY A 340 21.27 1.52 -1.58
CA GLY A 340 20.74 1.13 -2.88
C GLY A 340 21.10 2.14 -3.97
N LYS A 341 20.29 2.18 -5.02
CA LYS A 341 20.48 3.06 -6.17
C LYS A 341 19.17 3.53 -6.79
N VAL A 342 19.02 4.83 -6.97
CA VAL A 342 17.97 5.46 -7.81
C VAL A 342 18.59 6.61 -8.63
N TRP A 343 17.84 7.69 -8.88
CA TRP A 343 18.15 8.76 -9.82
C TRP A 343 19.40 9.57 -9.49
N ASN A 344 19.70 9.78 -8.21
CA ASN A 344 20.87 10.52 -7.74
C ASN A 344 22.19 9.86 -8.17
N THR A 345 23.30 10.60 -8.11
CA THR A 345 24.62 10.08 -8.52
C THR A 345 25.24 9.21 -7.43
N GLY A 346 25.92 8.12 -7.82
CA GLY A 346 26.60 7.24 -6.86
C GLY A 346 25.62 6.33 -6.12
N SER A 347 25.29 6.63 -4.88
CA SER A 347 24.55 5.77 -3.95
C SER A 347 23.36 6.47 -3.30
N THR A 348 22.36 5.67 -2.89
CA THR A 348 21.11 6.16 -2.29
C THR A 348 20.83 5.47 -0.96
N VAL A 349 20.33 6.21 0.03
CA VAL A 349 19.70 5.69 1.25
C VAL A 349 18.22 6.04 1.28
N PHE A 350 17.42 5.27 2.01
CA PHE A 350 15.96 5.39 2.04
C PHE A 350 15.51 5.80 3.44
N PRO A 351 14.78 6.92 3.61
CA PRO A 351 14.12 7.24 4.86
C PRO A 351 13.20 6.11 5.30
N ASP A 352 13.23 5.78 6.58
CA ASP A 352 12.25 4.91 7.18
C ASP A 352 11.08 5.74 7.69
N PHE A 353 10.01 5.85 6.90
CA PHE A 353 8.81 6.60 7.28
C PHE A 353 8.02 5.97 8.43
N THR A 354 8.40 4.77 8.90
CA THR A 354 7.85 4.19 10.13
C THR A 354 8.60 4.66 11.39
N HIS A 355 9.77 5.28 11.24
CA HIS A 355 10.55 5.79 12.35
C HIS A 355 9.90 7.05 12.95
N PRO A 356 9.75 7.16 14.29
CA PRO A 356 8.98 8.24 14.93
C PRO A 356 9.51 9.66 14.64
N ASN A 357 10.79 9.79 14.29
CA ASN A 357 11.41 11.07 13.94
C ASN A 357 11.43 11.37 12.43
N SER A 358 11.07 10.41 11.57
CA SER A 358 11.21 10.55 10.12
C SER A 358 10.24 11.59 9.56
N THR A 359 9.00 11.63 10.05
CA THR A 359 8.03 12.68 9.70
C THR A 359 8.55 14.08 10.01
N ALA A 360 9.12 14.30 11.20
CA ALA A 360 9.67 15.61 11.56
C ALA A 360 10.84 16.02 10.67
N TYR A 361 11.72 15.06 10.34
CA TYR A 361 12.79 15.25 9.36
C TYR A 361 12.24 15.62 7.98
N TRP A 362 11.24 14.89 7.48
CA TRP A 362 10.67 15.08 6.15
C TRP A 362 10.00 16.45 6.02
N VAL A 363 9.18 16.82 7.00
CA VAL A 363 8.55 18.15 7.10
C VAL A 363 9.61 19.26 7.17
N GLU A 364 10.72 19.05 7.89
CA GLU A 364 11.83 20.00 7.94
C GLU A 364 12.46 20.19 6.53
N MET A 365 12.73 19.11 5.81
CA MET A 365 13.33 19.16 4.46
C MET A 365 12.40 19.86 3.47
N MET A 366 11.12 19.47 3.44
CA MET A 366 10.10 20.09 2.60
C MET A 366 9.94 21.58 2.95
N THR A 367 9.77 21.92 4.22
CA THR A 367 9.63 23.33 4.67
C THR A 367 10.82 24.18 4.26
N ASN A 368 12.04 23.65 4.40
CA ASN A 368 13.25 24.38 4.03
C ASN A 368 13.41 24.54 2.52
N PHE A 369 12.94 23.59 1.71
CA PHE A 369 12.90 23.74 0.27
C PHE A 369 11.79 24.69 -0.19
N HIS A 370 10.61 24.64 0.43
CA HIS A 370 9.48 25.54 0.17
C HIS A 370 9.86 27.01 0.38
N LYS A 371 10.70 27.33 1.38
CA LYS A 371 11.25 28.69 1.58
C LYS A 371 12.09 29.19 0.40
N LYS A 372 12.63 28.28 -0.43
CA LYS A 372 13.44 28.61 -1.62
C LYS A 372 12.58 28.64 -2.89
N VAL A 373 11.66 27.69 -3.02
CA VAL A 373 10.75 27.53 -4.16
C VAL A 373 9.35 27.29 -3.58
N ALA A 374 8.43 28.24 -3.72
CA ALA A 374 7.10 28.14 -3.11
C ALA A 374 6.17 27.21 -3.92
N TYR A 375 6.46 25.92 -3.95
CA TYR A 375 5.60 24.92 -4.62
C TYR A 375 4.30 24.68 -3.83
N ASP A 376 3.23 24.28 -4.52
CA ASP A 376 1.88 24.17 -3.96
C ASP A 376 1.47 22.73 -3.62
N GLY A 377 2.30 21.76 -3.99
CA GLY A 377 2.19 20.37 -3.59
C GLY A 377 3.35 19.54 -4.09
N ALA A 378 3.37 18.27 -3.67
CA ALA A 378 4.42 17.32 -3.97
C ALA A 378 3.85 16.08 -4.68
N TRP A 379 4.50 15.69 -5.76
CA TRP A 379 4.36 14.39 -6.39
C TRP A 379 5.42 13.48 -5.80
N ILE A 380 5.01 12.57 -4.91
CA ILE A 380 5.90 11.53 -4.39
C ILE A 380 5.95 10.36 -5.38
N ASP A 381 7.13 10.02 -5.85
CA ASP A 381 7.35 8.94 -6.85
C ASP A 381 8.38 7.92 -6.35
N MET A 382 8.54 6.81 -7.07
CA MET A 382 9.56 5.77 -6.79
C MET A 382 9.41 5.11 -5.40
N ASN A 383 8.21 5.13 -4.83
CA ASN A 383 7.97 4.86 -3.42
C ASN A 383 7.34 3.49 -3.12
N GLU A 384 7.51 2.53 -4.02
CA GLU A 384 7.19 1.14 -3.74
C GLU A 384 7.91 0.56 -2.51
N PRO A 385 9.20 0.82 -2.20
CA PRO A 385 10.19 1.72 -2.82
C PRO A 385 10.94 1.09 -4.01
N SER A 386 11.06 1.84 -5.10
CA SER A 386 11.84 1.44 -6.26
C SER A 386 13.34 1.51 -5.98
N ASN A 387 14.06 0.58 -6.57
CA ASN A 387 15.51 0.50 -6.49
C ASN A 387 16.03 -0.07 -7.81
N PHE A 388 17.05 0.54 -8.40
CA PHE A 388 17.61 0.08 -9.66
C PHE A 388 18.42 -1.22 -9.51
N GLU A 389 18.71 -1.61 -8.27
CA GLU A 389 19.32 -2.89 -7.89
C GLU A 389 18.29 -3.88 -7.33
N ASP A 390 18.59 -5.16 -7.43
CA ASP A 390 17.85 -6.22 -6.72
C ASP A 390 18.39 -6.32 -5.28
N GLY A 391 17.96 -5.44 -4.38
CA GLY A 391 18.54 -5.32 -3.04
C GLY A 391 19.66 -4.27 -2.97
N PRO A 392 20.80 -4.51 -2.29
CA PRO A 392 21.72 -3.45 -1.96
C PRO A 392 22.74 -3.23 -3.10
N LEU A 393 23.13 -1.98 -3.31
CA LEU A 393 24.32 -1.63 -4.09
C LEU A 393 25.61 -2.06 -3.37
N VAL A 394 25.62 -2.00 -2.03
CA VAL A 394 26.75 -2.39 -1.18
C VAL A 394 26.30 -3.37 -0.10
N GLY A 395 26.91 -4.56 -0.10
CA GLY A 395 26.59 -5.63 0.86
C GLY A 395 25.81 -6.77 0.20
N SER A 396 24.98 -7.45 0.98
CA SER A 396 24.17 -8.58 0.51
C SER A 396 22.93 -8.77 1.37
N CYS A 397 21.85 -9.27 0.77
CA CYS A 397 20.66 -9.70 1.51
C CYS A 397 20.90 -11.08 2.14
N LEU A 398 20.22 -11.36 3.27
CA LEU A 398 20.04 -12.74 3.70
C LEU A 398 19.19 -13.52 2.67
N PRO A 399 19.38 -14.84 2.54
CA PRO A 399 18.57 -15.65 1.64
C PRO A 399 17.07 -15.55 1.95
N GLU A 400 16.25 -15.31 0.92
CA GLU A 400 14.79 -15.37 1.00
C GLU A 400 14.32 -16.82 1.04
N ALA A 401 14.50 -17.49 2.18
CA ALA A 401 13.98 -18.83 2.42
C ALA A 401 12.45 -18.77 2.56
N LEU A 402 11.76 -18.75 1.41
CA LEU A 402 10.31 -18.71 1.29
C LEU A 402 9.80 -20.07 0.82
N PRO A 403 8.96 -20.76 1.62
CA PRO A 403 8.36 -22.01 1.17
C PRO A 403 7.27 -21.78 0.11
N TYR A 404 6.87 -20.52 -0.10
CA TYR A 404 5.97 -20.06 -1.15
C TYR A 404 6.42 -18.68 -1.62
N LEU A 405 6.62 -18.50 -2.92
CA LEU A 405 6.85 -17.20 -3.54
C LEU A 405 5.58 -16.80 -4.31
N PRO A 406 4.93 -15.67 -3.97
CA PRO A 406 3.80 -15.16 -4.74
C PRO A 406 4.16 -14.91 -6.21
N HIS A 407 3.18 -14.92 -7.11
CA HIS A 407 3.40 -14.89 -8.56
C HIS A 407 3.72 -13.47 -9.09
N THR A 408 4.73 -12.81 -8.52
CA THR A 408 5.18 -11.45 -8.91
C THR A 408 5.87 -11.40 -10.27
N SER A 409 6.07 -12.56 -10.91
CA SER A 409 6.88 -12.75 -12.13
C SER A 409 8.36 -12.43 -11.98
N ASP A 410 8.84 -12.22 -10.75
CA ASP A 410 10.25 -12.08 -10.42
C ASP A 410 10.80 -13.36 -9.76
N PRO A 411 12.12 -13.60 -9.85
CA PRO A 411 12.76 -14.70 -9.15
C PRO A 411 12.83 -14.52 -7.63
N TYR A 412 12.73 -13.28 -7.13
CA TYR A 412 12.87 -12.91 -5.72
C TYR A 412 11.94 -11.74 -5.38
N LEU A 413 11.63 -11.54 -4.10
CA LEU A 413 10.88 -10.38 -3.63
C LEU A 413 11.72 -9.09 -3.69
N ARG A 414 13.02 -9.16 -3.37
CA ARG A 414 13.94 -8.00 -3.43
C ARG A 414 14.20 -7.44 -4.83
N ALA A 415 13.63 -8.03 -5.88
CA ALA A 415 13.87 -7.56 -7.24
C ALA A 415 13.42 -6.09 -7.37
N HIS A 416 14.27 -5.24 -7.93
CA HIS A 416 14.13 -3.77 -7.98
C HIS A 416 13.56 -3.09 -6.72
N THR A 417 13.88 -3.59 -5.54
CA THR A 417 13.50 -2.99 -4.26
C THR A 417 14.56 -3.30 -3.18
N LEU A 418 14.26 -3.08 -1.90
CA LEU A 418 15.18 -3.34 -0.79
C LEU A 418 15.24 -4.83 -0.46
N CYS A 419 16.26 -5.25 0.31
CA CYS A 419 16.26 -6.60 0.84
C CYS A 419 15.09 -6.82 1.79
N MET A 420 14.47 -8.01 1.77
CA MET A 420 13.41 -8.35 2.71
C MET A 420 13.85 -8.39 4.18
N ASP A 421 15.15 -8.58 4.44
CA ASP A 421 15.77 -8.50 5.76
C ASP A 421 16.26 -7.09 6.15
N ALA A 422 16.03 -6.07 5.29
CA ALA A 422 16.23 -4.67 5.66
C ALA A 422 15.30 -4.32 6.84
N ARG A 423 15.76 -3.43 7.72
CA ARG A 423 15.12 -3.14 9.00
C ARG A 423 14.61 -1.71 9.03
N HIS A 424 13.33 -1.60 9.33
CA HIS A 424 12.64 -0.39 9.71
C HIS A 424 12.41 -0.41 11.23
N ALA A 425 12.07 0.74 11.81
CA ALA A 425 11.69 0.90 13.20
C ALA A 425 10.47 0.04 13.56
N ALA A 426 9.49 -0.07 12.64
CA ALA A 426 8.29 -0.86 12.86
C ALA A 426 8.43 -2.37 12.56
N GLY A 427 9.56 -2.84 12.01
CA GLY A 427 9.75 -4.24 11.64
C GLY A 427 10.65 -4.47 10.42
N PRO A 428 10.74 -5.71 9.93
CA PRO A 428 11.49 -6.01 8.70
C PRO A 428 10.74 -5.51 7.46
N HIS A 429 11.48 -5.18 6.42
CA HIS A 429 10.93 -4.76 5.14
C HIS A 429 10.01 -5.84 4.52
N TYR A 430 10.27 -7.12 4.81
CA TYR A 430 9.37 -8.24 4.49
C TYR A 430 7.90 -8.02 4.86
N ASP A 431 7.64 -7.39 6.00
CA ASP A 431 6.29 -7.11 6.51
C ASP A 431 5.77 -5.73 6.07
N LEU A 432 6.70 -4.78 5.84
CA LEU A 432 6.42 -3.36 5.67
C LEU A 432 6.51 -2.87 4.23
N HIS A 433 7.01 -3.68 3.28
CA HIS A 433 7.26 -3.27 1.90
C HIS A 433 6.04 -2.60 1.26
N ASN A 434 4.87 -3.26 1.30
CA ASN A 434 3.63 -2.71 0.74
C ASN A 434 3.09 -1.46 1.47
N LEU A 435 3.71 -1.07 2.60
CA LEU A 435 3.36 0.09 3.40
C LEU A 435 4.32 1.28 3.19
N TYR A 436 5.39 1.14 2.40
CA TYR A 436 6.36 2.24 2.24
C TYR A 436 5.68 3.49 1.67
N ALA A 437 5.00 3.38 0.52
CA ALA A 437 4.29 4.48 -0.12
C ALA A 437 3.25 5.15 0.77
N ILE A 438 2.42 4.38 1.51
CA ILE A 438 1.39 4.98 2.38
C ILE A 438 2.03 5.72 3.57
N THR A 439 3.15 5.22 4.10
CA THR A 439 3.85 5.90 5.21
C THR A 439 4.57 7.17 4.76
N GLU A 440 5.12 7.20 3.55
CA GLU A 440 5.61 8.44 2.93
C GLU A 440 4.47 9.43 2.67
N ALA A 441 3.34 8.96 2.14
CA ALA A 441 2.18 9.82 1.88
C ALA A 441 1.65 10.46 3.17
N ILE A 442 1.61 9.70 4.27
CA ILE A 442 1.26 10.23 5.60
C ILE A 442 2.26 11.29 6.05
N ALA A 443 3.57 11.04 5.91
CA ALA A 443 4.61 11.98 6.29
C ALA A 443 4.59 13.28 5.45
N THR A 444 4.21 13.17 4.17
CA THR A 444 4.16 14.29 3.21
C THR A 444 2.91 15.16 3.37
N ASN A 445 1.82 14.60 3.90
CA ASN A 445 0.55 15.31 4.07
C ASN A 445 0.51 16.22 5.33
N LEU A 446 1.51 16.16 6.20
CA LEU A 446 1.60 16.94 7.45
C LEU A 446 2.34 18.26 7.23
#